data_AF-A0A7Z2PMP1-F1
#
_entry.id   AF-A0A7Z2PMP1-F1
#
_cell.length_a   1.000
_cell.length_b   1.000
_cell.length_c   1.000
_cell.angle_alpha   90.00
_cell.angle_beta   90.00
_cell.angle_gamma   90.00
#
_symmetry.space_group_name_H-M   'P 1'
#
loop_
_entity.id
_entity.type
_entity.pdbx_description
1 polymer ?
#
loop_
_entity_poly.entity_id
_entity_poly.type
_entity_poly.pdbx_seq_one_letter_code
_entity_poly.pdbx_strand_id
1 'polypeptide(L)'
;MTPLVWRKGWAYFRFKLPDDLASKPVPAVWPDDLSTLVNASRWTLKVELWKSLGLTKKEEQRAKRIVAAKVAETTGLIKEARSLLARGPLSAMSDEDIAAIAARVHADRLAQDEQLRQRALAFTSPAQATFFAFPLRESGSNSKPTSPA
;
A
#
# COMPACT_ATOMS: atom_id res chain seq x y z
N MET A 1 -0.87 2.55 -37.30
CA MET A 1 0.27 3.39 -36.87
C MET A 1 1.49 2.49 -36.69
N THR A 2 2.67 2.85 -37.20
CA THR A 2 3.86 1.97 -37.12
C THR A 2 4.56 2.13 -35.77
N PRO A 3 4.75 1.05 -34.99
CA PRO A 3 5.32 1.15 -33.64
C PRO A 3 6.83 1.37 -33.61
N LEU A 4 7.50 1.24 -34.76
CA LEU A 4 8.92 1.57 -34.95
C LEU A 4 9.05 2.97 -35.57
N VAL A 5 9.78 3.86 -34.90
CA VAL A 5 10.09 5.22 -35.37
C VAL A 5 11.59 5.42 -35.36
N TRP A 6 12.13 5.96 -36.45
CA TRP A 6 13.55 6.32 -36.54
C TRP A 6 13.71 7.83 -36.31
N ARG A 7 14.56 8.24 -35.36
CA ARG A 7 14.90 9.65 -35.12
C ARG A 7 16.40 9.81 -34.90
N LYS A 8 17.00 10.77 -35.60
CA LYS A 8 18.45 11.09 -35.49
C LYS A 8 19.36 9.84 -35.59
N GLY A 9 18.97 8.86 -36.43
CA GLY A 9 19.72 7.61 -36.61
C GLY A 9 19.41 6.48 -35.60
N TRP A 10 18.57 6.73 -34.60
CA TRP A 10 18.22 5.79 -33.54
C TRP A 10 16.80 5.26 -33.68
N ALA A 11 16.60 3.99 -33.30
CA ALA A 11 15.31 3.35 -33.25
C ALA A 11 14.56 3.66 -31.95
N TYR A 12 13.30 4.03 -32.08
CA TYR A 12 12.37 4.27 -30.98
C TYR A 12 11.14 3.38 -31.13
N PHE A 13 10.69 2.84 -30.01
CA PHE A 13 9.37 2.28 -29.86
C PHE A 13 8.39 3.39 -29.51
N ARG A 14 7.34 3.53 -30.33
CA ARG A 14 6.22 4.45 -30.10
C ARG A 14 4.93 3.66 -30.13
N PHE A 15 4.18 3.69 -29.04
CA PHE A 15 2.89 3.02 -28.96
C PHE A 15 1.84 3.98 -28.42
N LYS A 16 0.76 4.21 -29.17
CA LYS A 16 -0.39 4.97 -28.69
C LYS A 16 -1.26 4.08 -27.82
N LEU A 17 -1.55 4.54 -26.60
CA LEU A 17 -2.53 3.84 -25.78
C LEU A 17 -3.94 4.01 -26.42
N PRO A 18 -4.81 3.01 -26.27
CA PRO A 18 -6.22 3.13 -26.63
C PRO A 18 -6.91 4.31 -25.92
N ASP A 19 -7.88 4.94 -26.57
CA ASP A 19 -8.59 6.13 -26.05
C ASP A 19 -9.35 5.85 -24.74
N ASP A 20 -9.73 4.59 -24.51
CA ASP A 20 -10.35 4.15 -23.26
C ASP A 20 -9.38 4.10 -22.08
N LEU A 21 -8.08 4.25 -22.30
CA LEU A 21 -7.05 4.30 -21.27
C LEU A 21 -6.26 5.62 -21.29
N ALA A 22 -6.03 6.19 -22.48
CA ALA A 22 -5.22 7.39 -22.64
C ALA A 22 -5.73 8.55 -21.78
N SER A 23 -4.83 9.20 -21.03
CA SER A 23 -5.13 10.34 -20.14
C SER A 23 -6.13 10.08 -19.02
N LYS A 24 -6.58 8.84 -18.79
CA LYS A 24 -7.49 8.55 -17.68
C LYS A 24 -6.77 8.63 -16.34
N PRO A 25 -7.47 9.03 -15.26
CA PRO A 25 -6.91 9.02 -13.92
C PRO A 25 -6.56 7.58 -13.51
N VAL A 26 -5.45 7.42 -12.80
CA VAL A 26 -5.06 6.13 -12.25
C VAL A 26 -5.87 5.87 -10.96
N PRO A 27 -6.55 4.72 -10.85
CA PRO A 27 -7.24 4.30 -9.62
C PRO A 27 -6.32 4.31 -8.39
N ALA A 28 -6.90 4.43 -7.20
CA ALA A 28 -6.14 4.44 -5.94
C ALA A 28 -5.37 3.14 -5.69
N VAL A 29 -5.93 2.00 -6.12
CA VAL A 29 -5.26 0.69 -6.06
C VAL A 29 -4.75 0.37 -7.46
N TRP A 30 -3.47 0.65 -7.72
CA TRP A 30 -2.82 0.36 -8.99
C TRP A 30 -1.59 -0.55 -8.78
N PRO A 31 -1.49 -1.69 -9.47
CA PRO A 31 -0.35 -2.60 -9.34
C PRO A 31 0.96 -1.99 -9.86
N ASP A 32 2.07 -2.33 -9.20
CA ASP A 32 3.40 -1.90 -9.60
C ASP A 32 3.80 -2.42 -11.00
N ASP A 33 3.32 -3.59 -11.39
CA ASP A 33 3.56 -4.20 -12.71
C ASP A 33 3.02 -3.32 -13.85
N LEU A 34 1.95 -2.57 -13.59
CA LEU A 34 1.31 -1.67 -14.55
C LEU A 34 1.85 -0.23 -14.47
N SER A 35 2.83 0.05 -13.61
CA SER A 35 3.45 1.38 -13.47
C SER A 35 4.05 1.92 -14.77
N THR A 36 4.45 1.03 -15.68
CA THR A 36 4.97 1.40 -17.01
C THR A 36 3.98 2.24 -17.81
N LEU A 37 2.67 2.00 -17.63
CA LEU A 37 1.58 2.73 -18.30
C LEU A 37 1.24 4.08 -17.62
N VAL A 38 1.77 4.33 -16.43
CA VAL A 38 1.41 5.48 -15.59
C VAL A 38 2.39 6.63 -15.76
N ASN A 39 1.87 7.85 -15.79
CA ASN A 39 2.65 9.07 -15.60
C ASN A 39 2.65 9.44 -14.11
N ALA A 40 3.77 9.16 -13.43
CA ALA A 40 3.92 9.41 -11.99
C ALA A 40 3.71 10.87 -11.58
N SER A 41 4.02 11.84 -12.46
CA SER A 41 3.87 13.27 -12.13
C SER A 41 2.42 13.75 -12.12
N ARG A 42 1.57 13.17 -12.97
CA ARG A 42 0.17 13.60 -13.14
C ARG A 42 -0.83 12.60 -12.57
N TRP A 43 -0.35 11.43 -12.13
CA TRP A 43 -1.17 10.30 -11.71
C TRP A 43 -2.25 9.92 -12.74
N THR A 44 -1.89 10.01 -14.02
CA THR A 44 -2.74 9.65 -15.16
C THR A 44 -2.06 8.59 -16.02
N LEU A 45 -2.84 7.78 -16.72
CA LEU A 45 -2.32 6.88 -17.74
C LEU A 45 -1.71 7.68 -18.89
N LYS A 46 -0.56 7.22 -19.40
CA LYS A 46 0.15 7.85 -20.51
C LYS A 46 -0.71 7.82 -21.78
N VAL A 47 -0.61 8.85 -22.61
CA VAL A 47 -1.22 8.86 -23.94
C VAL A 47 -0.42 7.99 -24.91
N GLU A 48 0.91 8.06 -24.81
CA GLU A 48 1.83 7.31 -25.64
C GLU A 48 2.98 6.75 -24.81
N LEU A 49 3.44 5.55 -25.15
CA LEU A 49 4.69 4.99 -24.67
C LEU A 49 5.79 5.31 -25.67
N TRP A 50 6.83 5.98 -25.19
CA TRP A 50 8.05 6.25 -25.94
C TRP A 50 9.22 5.56 -25.23
N LYS A 51 9.94 4.70 -25.95
CA LYS A 51 11.14 4.05 -25.43
C LYS A 51 12.21 3.98 -26.50
N SER A 52 13.41 4.44 -26.18
CA SER A 52 14.57 4.24 -27.05
C SER A 52 14.92 2.75 -27.07
N LEU A 53 15.18 2.21 -28.26
CA LEU A 53 15.68 0.85 -28.41
C LEU A 53 17.20 0.79 -28.41
N GLY A 54 17.89 1.93 -28.52
CA GLY A 54 19.35 2.00 -28.58
C GLY A 54 19.96 1.37 -29.84
N LEU A 55 19.15 1.11 -30.86
CA LEU A 55 19.57 0.44 -32.09
C LEU A 55 19.78 1.46 -33.22
N THR A 56 20.73 1.16 -34.09
CA THR A 56 21.02 1.98 -35.27
C THR A 56 20.33 1.43 -36.53
N LYS A 57 20.25 2.24 -37.58
CA LYS A 57 19.53 1.89 -38.84
C LYS A 57 20.05 0.61 -39.51
N LYS A 58 21.31 0.23 -39.27
CA LYS A 58 21.92 -1.02 -39.77
C LYS A 58 21.29 -2.27 -39.15
N GLU A 59 20.68 -2.15 -37.97
CA GLU A 59 20.06 -3.25 -37.22
C GLU A 59 18.53 -3.29 -37.40
N GLU A 60 18.02 -2.87 -38.56
CA GLU A 60 16.59 -2.71 -38.81
C GLU A 60 15.77 -3.97 -38.51
N GLN A 61 16.24 -5.15 -38.92
CA GLN A 61 15.52 -6.40 -38.72
C GLN A 61 15.49 -6.80 -37.23
N ARG A 62 16.54 -6.48 -36.48
CA ARG A 62 16.60 -6.66 -35.02
C ARG A 62 15.65 -5.68 -34.33
N ALA A 63 15.61 -4.42 -34.77
CA ALA A 63 14.67 -3.43 -34.27
C ALA A 63 13.21 -3.84 -34.50
N LYS A 64 12.87 -4.37 -35.68
CA LYS A 64 11.53 -4.89 -35.98
C LYS A 64 11.13 -6.03 -35.04
N ARG A 65 12.03 -6.99 -34.79
CA ARG A 65 11.78 -8.10 -33.84
C ARG A 65 11.54 -7.61 -32.42
N ILE A 66 12.37 -6.70 -31.94
CA ILE A 66 12.23 -6.13 -30.58
C ILE A 66 10.95 -5.32 -30.47
N VAL A 67 10.59 -4.54 -31.49
CA VAL A 67 9.33 -3.81 -31.53
C VAL A 67 8.15 -4.77 -31.51
N ALA A 68 8.16 -5.86 -32.28
CA ALA A 68 7.10 -6.86 -32.25
C ALA A 68 6.91 -7.47 -30.85
N ALA A 69 8.00 -7.83 -30.18
CA ALA A 69 7.97 -8.32 -28.80
C ALA A 69 7.39 -7.25 -27.84
N LYS A 70 7.83 -5.99 -27.97
CA LYS A 70 7.33 -4.88 -27.16
C LYS A 70 5.86 -4.56 -27.41
N VAL A 71 5.38 -4.71 -28.65
CA VAL A 71 3.95 -4.59 -28.97
C VAL A 71 3.16 -5.67 -28.26
N ALA A 72 3.59 -6.93 -28.32
CA ALA A 72 2.91 -8.04 -27.65
C ALA A 72 2.84 -7.82 -26.13
N GLU A 73 3.97 -7.46 -25.51
CA GLU A 73 4.06 -7.11 -24.08
C GLU A 73 3.12 -5.96 -23.71
N THR A 74 3.17 -4.86 -24.47
CA THR A 74 2.31 -3.68 -24.23
C THR A 74 0.82 -4.04 -24.35
N THR A 75 0.47 -4.89 -25.32
CA THR A 75 -0.90 -5.34 -25.53
C THR A 75 -1.38 -6.22 -24.36
N GLY A 76 -0.50 -7.05 -23.80
CA GLY A 76 -0.76 -7.80 -22.57
C GLY A 76 -1.06 -6.88 -21.38
N LEU A 77 -0.19 -5.89 -21.14
CA LEU A 77 -0.38 -4.90 -20.06
C LEU A 77 -1.69 -4.12 -20.22
N ILE A 78 -2.07 -3.76 -21.45
CA ILE A 78 -3.34 -3.08 -21.74
C ILE A 78 -4.53 -3.99 -21.39
N LYS A 79 -4.46 -5.29 -21.73
CA LYS A 79 -5.52 -6.25 -21.40
C LYS A 79 -5.67 -6.41 -19.89
N GLU A 80 -4.57 -6.49 -19.16
CA GLU A 80 -4.57 -6.55 -17.70
C GLU A 80 -5.12 -5.28 -17.08
N ALA A 81 -4.67 -4.11 -17.54
CA ALA A 81 -5.19 -2.81 -17.10
C ALA A 81 -6.71 -2.71 -17.32
N ARG A 82 -7.21 -3.12 -18.49
CA ARG A 82 -8.65 -3.18 -18.76
C ARG A 82 -9.37 -4.14 -17.85
N SER A 83 -8.81 -5.34 -17.62
CA SER A 83 -9.40 -6.32 -16.71
C SER A 83 -9.47 -5.79 -15.29
N LEU A 84 -8.46 -5.05 -14.83
CA LEU A 84 -8.45 -4.44 -13.50
C LEU A 84 -9.50 -3.34 -13.40
N LEU A 85 -9.56 -2.45 -14.39
CA LEU A 85 -10.58 -1.40 -14.43
C LEU A 85 -12.00 -1.96 -14.53
N ALA A 86 -12.20 -3.06 -15.27
CA ALA A 86 -13.49 -3.74 -15.40
C ALA A 86 -13.92 -4.50 -14.14
N ARG A 87 -12.96 -5.06 -13.38
CA ARG A 87 -13.22 -5.66 -12.07
C ARG A 87 -13.69 -4.63 -11.04
N GLY A 88 -13.45 -3.34 -11.29
CA GLY A 88 -13.77 -2.27 -10.37
C GLY A 88 -12.81 -2.25 -9.16
N PRO A 89 -12.99 -1.31 -8.23
CA PRO A 89 -12.33 -1.42 -6.94
C PRO A 89 -12.69 -2.77 -6.34
N LEU A 90 -11.68 -3.52 -5.85
CA LEU A 90 -11.91 -4.67 -4.97
C LEU A 90 -12.96 -4.21 -3.96
N SER A 91 -14.14 -4.83 -3.97
CA SER A 91 -15.25 -4.44 -3.10
C SER A 91 -14.68 -4.14 -1.73
N ALA A 92 -14.84 -2.88 -1.29
CA ALA A 92 -14.52 -2.50 0.06
C ALA A 92 -15.12 -3.59 0.97
N MET A 93 -14.33 -4.05 1.95
CA MET A 93 -14.76 -5.06 2.91
C MET A 93 -16.20 -4.78 3.31
N SER A 94 -17.06 -5.79 3.20
CA SER A 94 -18.48 -5.55 3.47
C SER A 94 -18.66 -5.09 4.92
N ASP A 95 -19.72 -4.33 5.19
CA ASP A 95 -20.03 -3.94 6.57
C ASP A 95 -20.17 -5.17 7.49
N GLU A 96 -20.60 -6.30 6.92
CA GLU A 96 -20.64 -7.61 7.57
C GLU A 96 -19.24 -8.12 7.96
N ASP A 97 -18.25 -8.02 7.06
CA ASP A 97 -16.86 -8.41 7.33
C ASP A 97 -16.25 -7.51 8.41
N ILE A 98 -16.55 -6.21 8.35
CA ILE A 98 -16.09 -5.22 9.34
C ILE A 98 -16.71 -5.54 10.71
N ALA A 99 -18.01 -5.84 10.77
CA ALA A 99 -18.70 -6.23 11.99
C ALA A 99 -18.16 -7.55 12.57
N ALA A 100 -17.88 -8.54 11.72
CA ALA A 100 -17.30 -9.81 12.14
C ALA A 100 -15.89 -9.64 12.75
N ILE A 101 -15.05 -8.79 12.15
CA ILE A 101 -13.73 -8.48 12.70
C ILE A 101 -13.85 -7.73 14.03
N ALA A 102 -14.73 -6.73 14.11
CA ALA A 102 -14.97 -5.98 15.34
C ALA A 102 -15.44 -6.89 16.49
N ALA A 103 -16.38 -7.80 16.22
CA ALA A 103 -16.88 -8.75 17.20
C ALA A 103 -15.78 -9.69 17.70
N ARG A 104 -14.92 -10.18 16.79
CA ARG A 104 -13.79 -11.04 17.16
C ARG A 104 -12.77 -10.30 18.02
N VAL A 105 -12.36 -9.09 17.63
CA VAL A 105 -11.42 -8.27 18.41
C VAL A 105 -11.98 -7.97 19.81
N HIS A 106 -13.28 -7.69 19.89
CA HIS A 106 -13.95 -7.46 21.17
C HIS A 106 -13.91 -8.71 22.07
N ALA A 107 -14.22 -9.89 21.51
CA ALA A 107 -14.16 -11.15 22.24
C ALA A 107 -12.74 -11.47 22.74
N ASP A 108 -11.72 -11.27 21.89
CA ASP A 108 -10.32 -11.47 22.26
C ASP A 108 -9.90 -10.54 23.41
N ARG A 109 -10.36 -9.29 23.40
CA ARG A 109 -10.06 -8.31 24.45
C ARG A 109 -10.73 -8.66 25.78
N LEU A 110 -11.98 -9.11 25.76
CA LEU A 110 -12.67 -9.61 26.96
C LEU A 110 -11.98 -10.85 27.53
N ALA A 111 -11.52 -11.76 26.67
CA ALA A 111 -10.79 -12.95 27.10
C ALA A 111 -9.45 -12.59 27.77
N GLN A 112 -8.73 -11.58 27.23
CA GLN A 112 -7.50 -11.08 27.84
C GLN A 112 -7.76 -10.44 29.22
N ASP A 113 -8.80 -9.62 29.34
CA ASP A 113 -9.17 -9.01 30.62
C ASP A 113 -9.55 -10.06 31.67
N GLU A 114 -10.29 -11.10 31.28
CA GLU A 114 -10.64 -12.20 32.18
C GLU A 114 -9.42 -12.99 32.63
N GLN A 115 -8.46 -13.26 31.73
CA GLN A 115 -7.20 -13.90 32.10
C GLN A 115 -6.39 -13.05 33.10
N LEU A 116 -6.36 -11.73 32.92
CA LEU A 116 -5.70 -10.83 33.87
C LEU A 116 -6.40 -10.84 35.23
N ARG A 117 -7.74 -10.85 35.25
CA ARG A 117 -8.54 -10.94 36.48
C ARG A 117 -8.28 -12.24 37.23
N GLN A 118 -8.28 -13.37 36.52
CA GLN A 118 -7.99 -14.68 37.12
C GLN A 118 -6.57 -14.76 37.68
N ARG A 119 -5.58 -14.19 36.98
CA ARG A 119 -4.20 -14.09 37.49
C ARG A 119 -4.15 -13.24 38.76
N ALA A 120 -4.80 -12.08 38.78
CA ALA A 120 -4.84 -11.21 39.95
C ALA A 120 -5.50 -11.88 41.17
N LEU A 121 -6.57 -12.65 40.95
CA LEU A 121 -7.23 -13.45 41.99
C LEU A 121 -6.34 -14.59 42.51
N ALA A 122 -5.56 -15.22 41.62
CA ALA A 122 -4.57 -16.23 42.03
C ALA A 122 -3.42 -15.65 42.89
N PHE A 123 -3.09 -14.37 42.73
CA PHE A 123 -2.13 -13.65 43.59
C PHE A 123 -2.72 -13.20 44.94
N THR A 124 -4.06 -13.16 45.08
CA THR A 124 -4.77 -12.81 46.33
C THR A 124 -5.20 -14.05 47.12
N SER A 125 -4.35 -15.08 47.16
CA SER A 125 -4.41 -16.07 48.23
C SER A 125 -4.11 -15.39 49.57
N PRO A 126 -4.90 -15.61 50.64
CA PRO A 126 -4.72 -14.95 51.93
C PRO A 126 -3.37 -15.28 52.63
N ALA A 127 -2.53 -16.13 52.04
CA ALA A 127 -1.18 -16.41 52.52
C ALA A 127 -0.10 -15.42 52.04
N GLN A 128 -0.38 -14.50 51.09
CA GLN A 128 0.63 -13.59 50.51
C GLN A 128 0.31 -12.09 50.57
N ALA A 129 -0.78 -11.69 51.24
CA ALA A 129 -1.12 -10.27 51.42
C ALA A 129 -0.08 -9.46 52.23
N THR A 130 0.88 -10.12 52.86
CA THR A 130 1.89 -9.49 53.73
C THR A 130 3.12 -8.94 52.97
N PHE A 131 3.30 -9.25 51.67
CA PHE A 131 4.55 -8.89 50.96
C PHE A 131 4.53 -7.56 50.20
N PHE A 132 3.37 -6.91 50.02
CA PHE A 132 3.28 -5.59 49.36
C PHE A 132 2.82 -4.48 50.32
N ALA A 133 3.28 -4.53 51.58
CA ALA A 133 3.36 -3.32 52.39
C ALA A 133 4.45 -2.42 51.80
N PHE A 134 4.08 -1.57 50.84
CA PHE A 134 4.94 -0.47 50.39
C PHE A 134 5.36 0.34 51.63
N PRO A 135 6.66 0.59 51.87
CA PRO A 135 7.05 1.49 52.93
C PRO A 135 6.62 2.89 52.50
N LEU A 136 5.66 3.47 53.23
CA LEU A 136 5.31 4.88 53.13
C LEU A 136 6.57 5.66 53.55
N ARG A 137 7.35 6.12 52.56
CA ARG A 137 8.50 6.98 52.80
C ARG A 137 8.00 8.27 53.46
N GLU A 138 8.26 8.42 54.75
CA GLU A 138 8.08 9.69 55.47
C GLU A 138 8.98 10.73 54.80
N SER A 139 8.39 11.53 53.91
CA SER A 139 9.01 12.73 53.39
C SER A 139 8.96 13.77 54.50
N GLY A 140 10.03 13.85 55.28
CA GLY A 140 10.29 15.01 56.12
C GLY A 140 10.36 16.27 55.26
N SER A 141 9.35 17.14 55.35
CA SER A 141 9.41 18.50 54.84
C SER A 141 9.28 19.48 56.00
N ASN A 142 10.46 19.85 56.51
CA ASN A 142 10.66 20.99 57.37
C ASN A 142 10.14 22.26 56.65
N SER A 143 9.03 22.83 57.09
CA SER A 143 8.62 24.18 56.69
C SER A 143 8.13 24.96 57.91
N LYS A 144 8.87 26.03 58.16
CA LYS A 144 8.82 27.01 59.24
C LYS A 144 7.44 27.70 59.28
N PRO A 145 6.89 28.04 60.45
CA PRO A 145 5.63 28.75 60.52
C PRO A 145 5.86 30.25 60.25
N THR A 146 5.14 30.81 59.27
CA THR A 146 4.96 32.26 59.18
C THR A 146 3.52 32.54 59.58
N SER A 147 3.36 33.05 60.79
CA SER A 147 2.08 33.53 61.32
C SER A 147 1.74 34.90 60.71
N PRO A 148 0.44 35.26 60.62
CA PRO A 148 -0.02 36.46 59.92
C PRO A 148 -0.12 37.67 60.87
N ALA A 149 0.26 38.85 60.37
CA ALA A 149 -0.33 40.17 60.66
C ALA A 149 0.37 41.23 59.80
#